data_AF-A0A2U8E1E7-F1
#
_entry.id   AF-A0A2U8E1E7-F1
#
_cell.length_a   1.000
_cell.length_b   1.000
_cell.length_c   1.000
_cell.angle_alpha   90.00
_cell.angle_beta   90.00
_cell.angle_gamma   90.00
#
_symmetry.space_group_name_H-M   'P 1'
#
loop_
_entity.id
_entity.type
_entity.pdbx_description
1 polymer ?
#
loop_
_entity_poly.entity_id
_entity_poly.type
_entity_poly.pdbx_seq_one_letter_code
_entity_poly.pdbx_strand_id
1 'polypeptide(L)' 'MKKIALIEVMLDDDVPEYMDGILRIGSVISKNENDDEIKDHQELVNNNEFHSKDEIIRYIAKKLKVEETIVQIIE' A
#
# COMPACT_ATOMS: atom_id res chain seq x y z
N MET A 1 -22.28 2.69 -1.88
CA MET A 1 -20.80 2.65 -1.92
C MET A 1 -20.34 1.73 -0.80
N LYS A 2 -19.51 0.72 -1.08
CA LYS A 2 -18.91 -0.10 -0.02
C LYS A 2 -17.93 0.79 0.75
N LYS A 3 -18.00 0.79 2.09
CA LYS A 3 -17.09 1.54 2.96
C LYS A 3 -15.74 0.83 3.00
N ILE A 4 -14.66 1.56 2.78
CA ILE A 4 -13.30 1.04 2.98
C ILE A 4 -13.08 0.87 4.48
N ALA A 5 -12.71 -0.35 4.88
CA ALA A 5 -12.37 -0.67 6.27
C ALA A 5 -10.86 -0.89 6.46
N LEU A 6 -10.18 -1.39 5.42
CA LEU A 6 -8.76 -1.71 5.43
C LEU A 6 -8.16 -1.43 4.05
N ILE A 7 -6.91 -0.96 4.03
CA ILE A 7 -6.04 -0.93 2.86
C ILE A 7 -4.87 -1.86 3.12
N GLU A 8 -4.71 -2.88 2.30
CA GLU A 8 -3.56 -3.78 2.34
C GLU A 8 -2.54 -3.32 1.31
N VAL A 9 -1.29 -3.22 1.74
CA VAL A 9 -0.16 -2.86 0.89
C VAL A 9 0.85 -4.00 0.94
N MET A 10 1.17 -4.56 -0.23
CA MET A 10 2.25 -5.53 -0.35
C MET A 10 3.46 -4.86 -0.99
N LEU A 11 4.65 -5.19 -0.48
CA LEU A 11 5.90 -4.67 -1.02
C LEU A 11 6.35 -5.48 -2.24
N ASP A 12 7.14 -4.85 -3.09
CA ASP A 12 7.81 -5.51 -4.20
C ASP A 12 9.11 -6.15 -3.68
N ASP A 13 9.15 -7.48 -3.68
CA ASP A 13 10.28 -8.27 -3.18
C ASP A 13 11.32 -8.56 -4.28
N ASP A 14 11.04 -8.22 -5.55
CA ASP A 14 11.94 -8.44 -6.68
C ASP A 14 12.77 -7.18 -6.98
N VAL A 15 13.38 -6.62 -5.92
CA VAL A 15 14.28 -5.46 -6.04
C VAL A 15 15.74 -5.92 -6.12
N PRO A 16 16.54 -5.38 -7.07
CA PRO A 16 17.97 -5.71 -7.17
C PRO A 16 18.76 -5.34 -5.91
N GLU A 17 19.87 -6.06 -5.64
CA GLU A 17 20.74 -5.83 -4.46
C GLU A 17 21.25 -4.38 -4.32
N TYR A 18 21.44 -3.65 -5.42
CA TYR A 18 21.88 -2.24 -5.36
C TYR A 18 20.80 -1.30 -4.81
N MET A 19 19.56 -1.77 -4.68
CA MET A 19 18.43 -1.08 -4.05
C MET A 19 18.25 -1.50 -2.58
N ASP A 20 19.28 -2.04 -1.94
CA ASP A 20 19.24 -2.36 -0.52
C ASP A 20 18.80 -1.15 0.32
N GLY A 21 17.88 -1.38 1.25
CA GLY A 21 17.24 -0.33 2.05
C GLY A 21 16.15 0.49 1.32
N ILE A 22 15.79 0.15 0.09
CA ILE A 22 14.67 0.76 -0.65
C ILE A 22 13.47 -0.18 -0.62
N LEU A 23 12.31 0.36 -0.25
CA LEU A 23 11.01 -0.30 -0.32
C LEU A 23 10.23 0.22 -1.54
N ARG A 24 9.63 -0.69 -2.31
CA ARG A 24 8.75 -0.37 -3.42
C ARG A 24 7.40 -1.04 -3.21
N ILE A 25 6.35 -0.43 -3.75
CA ILE A 25 4.98 -0.92 -3.60
C ILE A 25 4.71 -1.92 -4.73
N GLY A 26 4.37 -3.15 -4.37
CA GLY A 26 3.99 -4.21 -5.32
C GLY A 26 2.47 -4.31 -5.54
N SER A 27 1.67 -4.07 -4.50
CA SER A 27 0.20 -4.09 -4.59
C SER A 27 -0.45 -3.20 -3.54
N VAL A 28 -1.65 -2.66 -3.86
CA VAL A 28 -2.48 -1.90 -2.93
C VAL A 28 -3.95 -2.27 -3.13
N ILE A 29 -4.58 -2.87 -2.13
CA ILE A 29 -5.96 -3.37 -2.20
C ILE A 29 -6.81 -2.72 -1.12
N SER A 30 -7.95 -2.14 -1.50
CA SER A 30 -8.98 -1.69 -0.57
C SER A 30 -9.96 -2.81 -0.25
N LYS A 31 -10.23 -3.06 1.03
CA LYS A 31 -11.19 -4.06 1.51
C LYS A 31 -12.30 -3.47 2.37
N ASN A 32 -13.45 -4.15 2.40
CA ASN A 32 -14.57 -3.82 3.29
C ASN A 32 -14.43 -4.52 4.66
N GLU A 33 -15.44 -4.36 5.52
CA GLU A 33 -15.46 -4.95 6.87
C GLU A 33 -15.57 -6.49 6.90
N ASN A 34 -15.91 -7.12 5.77
CA ASN A 34 -15.99 -8.56 5.61
C ASN A 34 -14.74 -9.16 4.92
N ASP A 35 -13.67 -8.36 4.78
CA ASP A 35 -12.45 -8.72 4.05
C ASP A 35 -12.65 -8.90 2.52
N ASP A 36 -13.81 -8.52 1.98
CA ASP A 36 -14.02 -8.52 0.53
C ASP A 36 -13.23 -7.39 -0.12
N GLU A 37 -12.54 -7.71 -1.21
CA GLU A 37 -11.96 -6.71 -2.09
C GLU A 37 -13.04 -5.75 -2.62
N ILE A 38 -12.78 -4.45 -2.45
CA ILE A 38 -13.55 -3.36 -3.04
C ILE A 38 -12.88 -2.89 -4.33
N LYS A 39 -11.55 -2.72 -4.29
CA LYS A 39 -10.78 -2.19 -5.41
C LYS A 39 -9.29 -2.53 -5.29
N ASP A 40 -8.72 -2.98 -6.39
CA ASP A 40 -7.28 -2.99 -6.66
C ASP A 40 -6.80 -1.62 -7.20
N HIS A 41 -5.78 -1.05 -6.56
CA HIS A 41 -5.21 0.26 -6.87
C HIS A 41 -3.89 0.15 -7.65
N GLN A 42 -3.95 -0.51 -8.81
CA GLN A 42 -2.82 -0.60 -9.74
C GLN A 42 -2.20 0.77 -10.09
N GLU A 43 -2.96 1.87 -9.98
CA GLU A 43 -2.43 3.23 -10.19
C GLU A 43 -1.39 3.68 -9.14
N LEU A 44 -1.29 2.98 -8.00
CA LEU A 44 -0.36 3.28 -6.91
C LEU A 44 0.89 2.40 -6.93
N VAL A 45 0.89 1.34 -7.73
CA VAL A 45 2.05 0.50 -8.03
C VAL A 45 2.91 1.26 -9.05
N ASN A 46 3.98 1.90 -8.58
CA ASN A 46 4.82 2.76 -9.41
C ASN A 46 6.31 2.66 -9.02
N ASN A 47 7.15 3.46 -9.67
CA ASN A 47 8.60 3.48 -9.41
C ASN A 47 8.99 4.44 -8.27
N ASN A 48 8.05 4.80 -7.38
CA ASN A 48 8.43 5.55 -6.19
C ASN A 48 9.23 4.64 -5.26
N GLU A 49 10.29 5.21 -4.73
CA GLU A 49 11.21 4.58 -3.79
C GLU A 49 10.90 5.14 -2.40
N PHE A 50 10.74 4.25 -1.43
CA PHE A 50 10.48 4.60 -0.04
C PHE A 50 11.60 4.05 0.84
N HIS A 51 11.89 4.73 1.94
CA HIS A 51 12.94 4.32 2.87
C HIS A 51 12.38 3.83 4.21
N SER A 52 11.06 3.83 4.37
CA SER A 52 10.39 3.25 5.53
C SER A 52 8.94 2.88 5.25
N LYS A 53 8.43 1.92 6.03
CA LYS A 53 7.02 1.53 6.03
C LYS A 53 6.07 2.71 6.35
N ASP A 54 6.49 3.61 7.24
CA ASP A 54 5.71 4.80 7.60
C ASP A 54 5.56 5.79 6.43
N GLU A 55 6.57 5.91 5.57
CA GLU A 55 6.46 6.74 4.36
C GLU A 55 5.42 6.19 3.39
N ILE A 56 5.39 4.86 3.21
CA ILE A 56 4.39 4.18 2.39
C ILE A 56 2.99 4.41 2.94
N ILE A 57 2.79 4.21 4.24
CA ILE A 57 1.50 4.41 4.92
C ILE A 57 0.99 5.84 4.69
N ARG A 58 1.83 6.84 4.97
CA ARG A 58 1.49 8.26 4.75
C ARG A 58 1.16 8.56 3.29
N TYR A 59 1.94 8.00 2.36
CA TYR A 59 1.72 8.19 0.93
C TYR A 59 0.37 7.62 0.47
N ILE A 60 0.07 6.38 0.84
CA ILE A 60 -1.18 5.69 0.48
C ILE A 60 -2.39 6.37 1.10
N ALA A 61 -2.34 6.66 2.40
CA ALA A 61 -3.42 7.36 3.11
C ALA A 61 -3.74 8.70 2.44
N LYS A 62 -2.73 9.48 2.08
CA LYS A 62 -2.88 10.76 1.38
C LYS A 62 -3.46 10.60 -0.03
N LYS A 63 -3.02 9.59 -0.79
CA LYS A 63 -3.50 9.35 -2.17
C LYS A 63 -4.96 8.90 -2.19
N LEU A 64 -5.35 8.06 -1.24
CA LEU A 64 -6.69 7.49 -1.13
C LEU A 64 -7.64 8.34 -0.27
N LYS A 65 -7.13 9.38 0.40
CA LYS A 65 -7.87 10.24 1.33
C LYS A 65 -8.54 9.45 2.46
N VAL A 66 -7.75 8.56 3.07
CA VAL A 66 -8.16 7.73 4.22
C VAL A 66 -7.23 8.01 5.41
N GLU A 67 -7.64 7.54 6.59
CA GLU A 67 -6.82 7.59 7.80
C GLU A 67 -5.64 6.60 7.69
N GLU A 68 -4.46 6.99 8.19
CA GLU A 68 -3.27 6.12 8.20
C GLU A 68 -3.51 4.83 8.99
N THR A 69 -4.37 4.86 10.01
CA THR A 69 -4.66 3.72 10.90
C THR A 69 -5.32 2.54 10.21
N ILE A 70 -5.90 2.74 9.01
CA ILE A 70 -6.52 1.66 8.23
C ILE A 70 -5.60 1.15 7.11
N VAL A 71 -4.37 1.65 7.02
CA VAL A 71 -3.39 1.19 6.03
C VAL A 71 -2.43 0.22 6.72
N GLN A 72 -2.36 -1.00 6.20
CA GLN A 72 -1.52 -2.05 6.73
C GLN A 72 -0.59 -2.58 5.65
N ILE A 73 0.70 -2.67 5.96
CA ILE A 73 1.67 -3.37 5.13
C ILE A 73 1.65 -4.85 5.50
N ILE A 74 1.45 -5.71 4.51
CA ILE A 74 1.41 -7.16 4.65
C ILE A 74 2.71 -7.72 4.08
N GLU A 75 3.32 -8.65 4.83
CA GLU A 75 4.51 -9.43 4.46
C GLU A 75 4.10 -10.80 3.91
#